data_AF-A0A843J805-F1
#
_entry.id   AF-A0A843J805-F1
#
_cell.length_a   1.000
_cell.length_b   1.000
_cell.length_c   1.000
_cell.angle_alpha   90.00
_cell.angle_beta   90.00
_cell.angle_gamma   90.00
#
_symmetry.space_group_name_H-M   'P 1'
#
loop_
_entity.id
_entity.type
_entity.pdbx_description
1 polymer ?
#
loop_
_entity_poly.entity_id
_entity_poly.type
_entity_poly.pdbx_seq_one_letter_code
_entity_poly.pdbx_strand_id
1 'polypeptide(L)'
;MIELNVTTGRVLRYGITVGLVILLIGMVASAMSADVSDSILKAGIAVVIFTPLVSIFVSALALYLEKDMHWLGWVLLVIAISMVGLYVSFNF
;
A
#
# COMPACT_ATOMS: atom_id res chain seq x y z
N MET A 1 -16.59 1.13 18.06
CA MET A 1 -16.84 1.69 16.71
C MET A 1 -15.51 1.66 15.99
N ILE A 2 -15.41 0.93 14.88
CA ILE A 2 -14.25 1.03 13.99
C ILE A 2 -14.42 2.38 13.31
N GLU A 3 -13.49 3.32 13.49
CA GLU A 3 -13.51 4.58 12.75
C GLU A 3 -12.71 4.39 11.48
N LEU A 4 -13.37 4.48 10.32
CA LEU A 4 -12.77 4.38 8.99
C LEU A 4 -11.50 5.24 8.85
N ASN A 5 -11.58 6.52 9.21
CA ASN A 5 -10.47 7.47 9.06
C ASN A 5 -9.25 7.07 9.90
N VAL A 6 -9.47 6.65 11.14
CA VAL A 6 -8.40 6.25 12.05
C VAL A 6 -7.78 4.91 11.63
N THR A 7 -8.58 3.98 11.12
CA THR A 7 -8.13 2.64 10.73
C THR A 7 -7.36 2.68 9.41
N THR A 8 -7.91 3.33 8.39
CA THR A 8 -7.24 3.55 7.09
C THR A 8 -5.99 4.41 7.27
N GLY A 9 -6.07 5.49 8.05
CA GLY A 9 -4.93 6.35 8.35
C GLY A 9 -3.80 5.61 9.07
N ARG A 10 -4.11 4.67 9.98
CA ARG A 10 -3.11 3.82 10.63
C ARG A 10 -2.45 2.86 9.64
N VAL A 11 -3.22 2.14 8.81
CA VAL A 11 -2.66 1.21 7.81
C VAL A 11 -1.72 1.95 6.85
N LEU A 12 -2.14 3.11 6.36
CA LEU A 12 -1.32 3.92 5.46
C LEU A 12 -0.04 4.40 6.15
N ARG A 13 -0.14 4.94 7.38
CA ARG A 13 1.03 5.40 8.15
C ARG A 13 2.01 4.25 8.42
N TYR A 14 1.53 3.13 8.96
CA TYR A 14 2.42 2.02 9.29
C TYR A 14 3.04 1.38 8.04
N GLY A 15 2.26 1.15 6.99
CA GLY A 15 2.80 0.57 5.75
C GLY A 15 3.84 1.46 5.08
N ILE A 16 3.59 2.77 5.00
CA ILE A 16 4.56 3.72 4.43
C ILE A 16 5.80 3.83 5.31
N THR A 17 5.63 3.94 6.63
CA THR A 17 6.77 4.01 7.55
C THR A 17 7.64 2.75 7.46
N VAL A 18 7.03 1.56 7.43
CA VAL A 18 7.77 0.29 7.26
C VAL A 18 8.49 0.25 5.92
N GLY A 19 7.82 0.62 4.82
CA GLY A 19 8.43 0.66 3.49
C GLY A 19 9.62 1.62 3.41
N LEU A 20 9.49 2.81 3.98
CA LEU A 20 10.57 3.79 4.04
C LEU A 20 11.77 3.31 4.87
N VAL A 21 11.53 2.62 6.00
CA VAL A 21 12.61 2.04 6.81
C VAL A 21 13.34 0.95 6.04
N ILE A 22 12.63 0.07 5.33
CA ILE A 22 13.26 -0.98 4.52
C ILE A 22 14.08 -0.37 3.38
N LEU A 23 13.58 0.69 2.74
CA LEU A 23 14.34 1.43 1.73
C LEU A 23 15.61 2.06 2.31
N LEU A 24 15.53 2.69 3.48
CA LEU A 24 16.70 3.24 4.18
C LEU A 24 17.74 2.16 4.47
N ILE A 25 17.31 0.99 4.97
CA ILE A 25 18.21 -0.14 5.23
C ILE A 25 18.85 -0.62 3.92
N GLY A 26 18.09 -0.74 2.84
CA GLY A 26 18.60 -1.14 1.53
C GLY A 26 19.62 -0.16 0.95
N MET A 27 19.39 1.15 1.11
CA MET A 27 20.33 2.20 0.70
C MET A 27 21.64 2.13 1.49
N VAL A 28 21.58 1.96 2.82
CA VAL A 28 22.77 1.82 3.65
C VAL A 28 23.54 0.54 3.29
N ALA A 29 22.84 -0.58 3.07
CA ALA A 29 23.45 -1.83 2.63
C ALA A 29 24.12 -1.69 1.25
N SER A 30 23.53 -0.93 0.33
CA SER A 30 24.10 -0.62 -0.98
C SER A 30 25.38 0.21 -0.87
N ALA A 31 25.37 1.23 0.01
CA ALA A 31 26.55 2.06 0.29
C ALA A 31 27.72 1.25 0.90
N MET A 32 27.43 0.15 1.58
CA MET A 32 28.42 -0.78 2.13
C MET A 32 28.80 -1.92 1.17
N SER A 33 28.34 -1.89 -0.09
CA SER A 33 28.54 -2.93 -1.10
C SER A 33 28.09 -4.33 -0.66
N ALA A 34 27.03 -4.42 0.15
CA ALA A 34 26.46 -5.70 0.53
C ALA A 34 25.66 -6.31 -0.64
N ASP A 35 25.92 -7.57 -0.97
CA ASP A 35 25.23 -8.32 -2.05
C ASP A 35 23.71 -8.38 -1.88
N VAL A 36 23.21 -8.24 -0.65
CA VAL A 36 21.77 -8.32 -0.34
C VAL A 36 21.03 -7.00 -0.59
N SER A 37 21.76 -5.91 -0.90
CA SER A 37 21.18 -4.56 -0.99
C SER A 37 20.06 -4.43 -2.04
N ASP A 38 20.24 -5.03 -3.22
CA ASP A 38 19.27 -4.98 -4.32
C ASP A 38 17.94 -5.67 -3.94
N SER A 39 18.01 -6.80 -3.24
CA SER A 39 16.83 -7.53 -2.77
C SER A 39 16.07 -6.75 -1.70
N ILE A 40 16.78 -6.09 -0.78
CA ILE A 40 16.19 -5.25 0.29
C ILE A 40 15.54 -4.00 -0.32
N LEU A 41 16.20 -3.35 -1.27
CA LEU A 41 15.66 -2.21 -2.01
C LEU A 41 14.37 -2.59 -2.75
N LYS A 42 14.38 -3.70 -3.49
CA LYS A 42 13.18 -4.22 -4.18
C LYS A 42 12.04 -4.50 -3.21
N ALA A 43 12.32 -5.11 -2.05
CA ALA A 43 11.32 -5.35 -1.02
C ALA A 43 10.75 -4.03 -0.46
N GLY A 44 11.60 -3.03 -0.19
CA GLY A 44 11.17 -1.72 0.27
C GLY A 44 10.27 -1.00 -0.74
N ILE A 45 10.66 -1.00 -2.01
CA ILE A 45 9.85 -0.44 -3.11
C ILE A 45 8.51 -1.16 -3.20
N ALA A 46 8.50 -2.49 -3.16
CA ALA A 46 7.27 -3.27 -3.20
C ALA A 46 6.32 -2.90 -2.04
N VAL A 47 6.82 -2.83 -0.81
CA VAL A 47 6.00 -2.44 0.34
C VAL A 47 5.40 -1.05 0.16
N VAL A 48 6.16 -0.07 -0.34
CA VAL A 48 5.64 1.28 -0.61
C VAL A 48 4.57 1.29 -1.70
N ILE A 49 4.75 0.53 -2.79
CA ILE A 49 3.78 0.46 -3.90
C ILE A 49 2.50 -0.27 -3.48
N PHE A 50 2.62 -1.37 -2.73
CA PHE A 50 1.46 -2.17 -2.33
C PHE A 50 0.70 -1.61 -1.12
N THR A 51 1.33 -0.78 -0.28
CA THR A 51 0.68 -0.17 0.90
C THR A 51 -0.60 0.62 0.55
N PRO A 52 -0.60 1.52 -0.45
CA PRO A 52 -1.81 2.21 -0.90
C PRO A 52 -2.93 1.23 -1.29
N LEU A 53 -2.61 0.16 -2.02
CA LEU A 53 -3.59 -0.84 -2.43
C LEU A 53 -4.23 -1.52 -1.22
N VAL A 54 -3.40 -1.95 -0.25
CA VAL A 54 -3.88 -2.53 1.01
C VAL A 54 -4.78 -1.56 1.79
N SER A 55 -4.45 -0.26 1.81
CA SER A 55 -5.27 0.75 2.49
C SER A 55 -6.65 0.93 1.85
N ILE A 56 -6.75 0.79 0.52
CA ILE A 56 -8.03 0.85 -0.21
C ILE A 56 -8.89 -0.37 0.15
N PHE A 57 -8.30 -1.57 0.22
CA PHE A 57 -9.02 -2.79 0.66
C PHE A 57 -9.50 -2.70 2.11
N VAL A 58 -8.67 -2.19 3.02
CA VAL A 58 -9.06 -1.97 4.43
C VAL A 58 -10.21 -0.97 4.52
N SER A 59 -10.18 0.09 3.71
CA SER A 59 -11.26 1.08 3.65
C SER A 59 -12.56 0.46 3.14
N ALA A 60 -12.50 -0.38 2.10
CA ALA A 60 -13.66 -1.11 1.60
C ALA A 60 -14.24 -2.05 2.66
N LEU A 61 -13.39 -2.78 3.39
CA LEU A 61 -13.83 -3.68 4.46
C LEU A 61 -14.49 -2.92 5.60
N ALA A 62 -13.91 -1.79 6.02
CA ALA A 62 -14.48 -0.96 7.07
C ALA A 62 -15.84 -0.36 6.66
N LEU A 63 -15.97 0.17 5.44
CA LEU A 63 -17.25 0.67 4.91
C LEU A 63 -18.32 -0.42 4.80
N TYR A 64 -17.92 -1.63 4.40
CA TYR A 64 -18.82 -2.78 4.36
C TYR A 64 -19.32 -3.15 5.77
N LEU A 65 -18.45 -3.13 6.78
CA LEU A 65 -18.81 -3.40 8.18
C LEU A 65 -19.69 -2.28 8.78
N GLU A 66 -19.45 -1.03 8.39
CA GLU A 66 -20.27 0.14 8.75
C GLU A 66 -21.63 0.16 8.00
N LYS A 67 -21.83 -0.75 7.03
CA LYS A 67 -23.00 -0.82 6.12
C LYS A 67 -23.23 0.45 5.30
N ASP A 68 -22.19 1.26 5.12
CA ASP A 68 -22.25 2.47 4.32
C ASP A 68 -22.02 2.15 2.83
N MET A 69 -23.11 1.75 2.18
CA MET A 69 -23.10 1.31 0.78
C MET A 69 -22.85 2.47 -0.20
N HIS A 70 -23.13 3.72 0.20
CA HIS A 70 -22.93 4.88 -0.68
C HIS A 70 -21.44 5.13 -0.91
N TRP A 71 -20.65 5.14 0.18
CA TRP A 71 -19.20 5.32 0.09
C TRP A 71 -18.47 4.07 -0.37
N LEU A 72 -18.98 2.87 -0.06
CA LEU A 72 -18.40 1.61 -0.54
C LEU A 72 -18.35 1.54 -2.07
N GLY A 73 -19.38 2.04 -2.76
CA GLY A 73 -19.42 2.09 -4.23
C GLY A 73 -18.28 2.91 -4.83
N TRP A 74 -17.96 4.07 -4.24
CA TRP A 74 -16.83 4.91 -4.66
C TRP A 74 -15.49 4.22 -4.46
N VAL A 75 -15.31 3.54 -3.32
CA VAL A 75 -14.07 2.79 -3.05
C VAL A 75 -13.89 1.63 -4.04
N LEU A 76 -14.95 0.90 -4.37
CA LEU A 76 -14.90 -0.16 -5.38
C LEU A 76 -14.54 0.38 -6.78
N LEU A 77 -15.02 1.58 -7.14
CA LEU A 77 -14.64 2.24 -8.38
C LEU A 77 -13.14 2.60 -8.39
N VAL A 78 -12.60 3.10 -7.27
CA VAL A 78 -11.16 3.36 -7.14
C VAL A 78 -10.34 2.07 -7.26
N ILE A 79 -10.81 0.96 -6.68
CA ILE A 79 -10.18 -0.36 -6.85
C ILE A 79 -10.16 -0.75 -8.33
N ALA A 80 -11.29 -0.62 -9.02
CA ALA A 80 -11.40 -0.98 -10.44
C ALA A 80 -10.43 -0.18 -11.32
N ILE A 81 -10.35 1.15 -11.12
CA ILE A 81 -9.41 2.00 -11.87
C ILE A 81 -7.95 1.63 -11.54
N SER A 82 -7.64 1.36 -10.27
CA SER A 82 -6.30 0.97 -9.85
C SER A 82 -5.88 -0.35 -10.48
N MET A 83 -6.79 -1.33 -10.57
CA MET A 83 -6.53 -2.61 -11.23
C MET A 83 -6.30 -2.44 -12.74
N VAL A 84 -7.05 -1.57 -13.40
CA VAL A 84 -6.81 -1.24 -14.82
C VAL A 84 -5.44 -0.59 -15.01
N GLY A 85 -5.06 0.37 -14.15
CA GLY A 85 -3.75 1.02 -14.21
C GLY A 85 -2.59 0.03 -14.00
N LEU A 86 -2.74 -0.91 -13.06
CA LEU A 86 -1.77 -2.00 -12.86
C LEU A 86 -1.72 -2.90 -14.08
N TYR A 87 -2.87 -3.35 -14.59
CA TYR A 87 -2.95 -4.22 -15.76
C TYR A 87 -2.26 -3.60 -16.98
N VAL A 88 -2.51 -2.32 -17.26
CA VAL A 88 -1.84 -1.59 -18.35
C VAL A 88 -0.35 -1.53 -18.11
N SER A 89 0.10 -1.18 -16.89
CA SER A 89 1.52 -1.06 -16.56
C SER A 89 2.30 -2.38 -16.68
N PHE A 90 1.65 -3.53 -16.55
CA PHE A 90 2.28 -4.85 -16.71
C PHE A 90 2.25 -5.40 -18.14
N ASN A 91 1.40 -4.85 -19.02
CA ASN A 91 1.26 -5.28 -20.41
C ASN A 91 1.89 -4.30 -21.43
N PHE A 92 2.54 -3.23 -20.95
CA PHE A 92 3.30 -2.25 -21.72
C PHE A 92 4.78 -2.30 -21.32
#